data_AF-A0A087X0R1-F1
#
_entry.id   AF-A0A087X0R1-F1
#
_cell.length_a   1.000
_cell.length_b   1.000
_cell.length_c   1.000
_cell.angle_alpha   90.00
_cell.angle_beta   90.00
_cell.angle_gamma   90.00
#
_symmetry.space_group_name_H-M   'P 1'
#
loop_
_entity.id
_entity.type
_entity.pdbx_description
1 polymer ?
#
loop_
_entity_poly.entity_id
_entity_poly.type
_entity_poly.pdbx_seq_one_letter_code
_entity_poly.pdbx_strand_id
1 'polypeptide(L)'
;NVLALSICTREAYQSMKERNVDDGHIININSMSGHRVLPLSVTHFYSATKYAVTALTEGLRQELREAQTHIRATCLKPEDVAEAVIYVLSTPAHIQIGDIQMRPTEQVT
;
A
#
# COMPACT_ATOMS: atom_id res chain seq x y z
N ASN A 1 3.18 11.78 -6.64
CA ASN A 1 3.58 10.64 -5.78
C ASN A 1 3.35 10.93 -4.31
N VAL A 2 3.84 12.05 -3.77
CA VAL A 2 3.72 12.36 -2.33
C VAL A 2 2.49 13.20 -2.01
N LEU A 3 2.43 14.44 -2.50
CA LEU A 3 1.39 15.40 -2.08
C LEU A 3 -0.04 14.92 -2.31
N ALA A 4 -0.36 14.47 -3.53
CA ALA A 4 -1.70 13.96 -3.85
C ALA A 4 -2.08 12.75 -2.99
N LEU A 5 -1.13 11.84 -2.74
CA LEU A 5 -1.33 10.68 -1.86
C LEU A 5 -1.64 11.12 -0.44
N SER A 6 -0.90 12.10 0.11
CA SER A 6 -1.14 12.65 1.45
C SER A 6 -2.50 13.33 1.56
N ILE A 7 -2.90 14.10 0.54
CA ILE A 7 -4.22 14.76 0.51
C ILE A 7 -5.33 13.71 0.46
N CYS A 8 -5.26 12.74 -0.46
CA CYS A 8 -6.27 11.69 -0.56
C CYS A 8 -6.35 10.86 0.73
N THR A 9 -5.21 10.55 1.35
CA THR A 9 -5.15 9.86 2.64
C THR A 9 -5.89 10.64 3.72
N ARG A 10 -5.61 11.95 3.83
CA ARG A 10 -6.25 12.82 4.81
C ARG A 10 -7.76 12.88 4.60
N GLU A 11 -8.22 13.16 3.39
CA GLU A 11 -9.65 13.27 3.10
C GLU A 11 -10.38 11.93 3.28
N ALA A 12 -9.74 10.81 2.90
CA ALA A 12 -10.30 9.49 3.14
C ALA A 12 -10.47 9.20 4.63
N TYR A 13 -9.45 9.52 5.46
CA TYR A 13 -9.54 9.36 6.90
C TYR A 13 -10.61 10.26 7.53
N GLN A 14 -10.68 11.55 7.14
CA GLN A 14 -11.74 12.44 7.63
C GLN A 14 -13.14 11.93 7.26
N SER A 15 -13.31 11.45 6.03
CA SER A 15 -14.57 10.84 5.59
C SER A 15 -14.93 9.58 6.39
N MET A 16 -13.96 8.72 6.73
CA MET A 16 -14.20 7.55 7.58
C MET A 16 -14.63 7.98 8.98
N LYS A 17 -13.92 8.96 9.56
CA LYS A 17 -14.20 9.52 10.88
C LYS A 17 -15.59 10.14 10.97
N GLU A 18 -16.00 10.95 9.99
CA GLU A 18 -17.32 11.59 9.93
C GLU A 18 -18.49 10.58 9.83
N ARG A 19 -18.22 9.39 9.28
CA ARG A 19 -19.19 8.31 9.13
C ARG A 19 -19.10 7.26 10.22
N ASN A 20 -18.28 7.48 11.24
CA ASN A 20 -18.02 6.55 12.34
C ASN A 20 -17.55 5.16 11.84
N VAL A 21 -16.79 5.13 10.75
CA VAL A 21 -16.15 3.90 10.23
C VAL A 21 -14.87 3.66 11.02
N ASP A 22 -14.78 2.51 11.67
CA ASP A 22 -13.62 2.14 12.49
C ASP A 22 -12.76 1.03 11.87
N ASP A 23 -13.23 0.33 10.84
CA ASP A 23 -12.57 -0.83 10.21
C ASP A 23 -12.04 -0.54 8.79
N GLY A 24 -11.91 0.74 8.44
CA GLY A 24 -11.47 1.22 7.14
C GLY A 24 -10.04 0.78 6.78
N HIS A 25 -9.68 0.89 5.50
CA HIS A 25 -8.35 0.52 5.03
C HIS A 25 -7.83 1.47 3.95
N ILE A 26 -6.69 2.09 4.22
CA ILE A 26 -5.97 2.95 3.26
C ILE A 26 -4.78 2.15 2.71
N ILE A 27 -4.76 1.97 1.40
CA ILE A 27 -3.71 1.23 0.69
C ILE A 27 -2.93 2.19 -0.20
N ASN A 28 -1.64 2.35 0.10
CA ASN A 28 -0.72 3.13 -0.71
C ASN A 28 0.06 2.23 -1.66
N ILE A 29 0.06 2.57 -2.95
CA ILE A 29 0.82 1.83 -3.96
C ILE A 29 2.27 2.31 -3.97
N ASN A 30 3.20 1.46 -3.53
CA ASN A 30 4.62 1.79 -3.42
C ASN A 30 5.43 1.28 -4.63
N SER A 31 6.69 0.91 -4.44
CA SER A 31 7.65 0.40 -5.41
C SER A 31 8.86 -0.17 -4.66
N MET A 32 9.60 -1.11 -5.25
CA MET A 32 10.94 -1.45 -4.74
C MET A 32 11.89 -0.26 -4.68
N SER A 33 11.70 0.75 -5.53
CA SER A 33 12.42 2.03 -5.44
C SER A 33 12.17 2.79 -4.13
N GLY A 34 11.16 2.41 -3.33
CA GLY A 34 10.91 2.92 -1.98
C GLY A 34 11.66 2.18 -0.87
N HIS A 35 12.46 1.17 -1.22
CA HIS A 35 13.27 0.36 -0.30
C HIS A 35 14.72 0.17 -0.76
N ARG A 36 15.04 0.51 -2.02
CA ARG A 36 16.40 0.56 -2.56
C ARG A 36 16.50 1.59 -3.67
N VAL A 37 17.67 2.20 -3.84
CA VAL A 37 17.95 3.10 -4.97
C VAL A 37 18.74 2.31 -6.01
N LEU A 38 18.19 2.18 -7.22
CA LEU A 38 18.89 1.55 -8.34
C LEU A 38 19.91 2.53 -8.94
N PRO A 39 21.06 2.06 -9.47
CA PRO A 39 22.06 2.90 -10.12
C PRO A 39 21.62 3.33 -11.53
N LEU A 40 20.41 3.88 -11.62
CA LEU A 40 19.77 4.35 -12.85
C LEU A 40 19.31 5.79 -12.61
N SER A 41 20.13 6.74 -13.06
CA SER A 41 20.03 8.18 -12.73
C SER A 41 18.65 8.79 -13.00
N VAL A 42 17.97 8.36 -14.06
CA VAL A 42 16.60 8.82 -14.41
C VAL A 42 15.54 8.46 -13.35
N THR A 43 15.84 7.55 -12.42
CA THR A 43 14.91 7.07 -11.38
C THR A 43 15.24 7.57 -9.97
N HIS A 44 16.32 8.32 -9.75
CA HIS A 44 16.73 8.71 -8.40
C HIS A 44 15.69 9.57 -7.69
N PHE A 45 15.15 10.60 -8.35
CA PHE A 45 14.09 11.44 -7.78
C PHE A 45 12.80 10.66 -7.56
N TYR A 46 12.43 9.76 -8.48
CA TYR A 46 11.30 8.86 -8.29
C TYR A 46 11.49 7.98 -7.04
N SER A 47 12.69 7.40 -6.87
CA SER A 47 13.03 6.58 -5.70
C SER A 47 12.86 7.36 -4.41
N ALA A 48 13.36 8.60 -4.34
CA ALA A 48 13.14 9.48 -3.19
C ALA A 48 11.64 9.67 -2.88
N THR A 49 10.80 9.87 -3.90
CA THR A 49 9.34 9.97 -3.67
C THR A 49 8.72 8.68 -3.16
N LYS A 50 9.24 7.51 -3.54
CA LYS A 50 8.72 6.21 -3.06
C LYS A 50 9.22 5.87 -1.66
N TYR A 51 10.42 6.30 -1.28
CA TYR A 51 10.87 6.27 0.12
C TYR A 51 9.97 7.14 1.00
N ALA A 52 9.56 8.31 0.51
CA ALA A 52 8.59 9.14 1.22
C ALA A 52 7.24 8.40 1.40
N VAL A 53 6.76 7.65 0.39
CA VAL A 53 5.54 6.83 0.54
C VAL A 53 5.70 5.74 1.59
N THR A 54 6.86 5.10 1.66
CA THR A 54 7.18 4.12 2.72
C THR A 54 7.06 4.76 4.10
N ALA A 55 7.74 5.88 4.31
CA ALA A 55 7.74 6.59 5.59
C ALA A 55 6.36 7.12 5.96
N LEU A 56 5.62 7.69 5.00
CA LEU A 56 4.28 8.23 5.21
C LEU A 56 3.27 7.14 5.59
N THR A 57 3.39 5.95 5.00
CA THR A 57 2.45 4.86 5.33
C THR A 57 2.70 4.33 6.73
N GLU A 58 3.96 4.23 7.16
CA GLU A 58 4.30 3.86 8.54
C GLU A 58 3.88 4.95 9.53
N GLY A 59 4.09 6.22 9.21
CA GLY A 59 3.61 7.34 10.02
C GLY A 59 2.09 7.31 10.18
N LEU A 60 1.35 7.11 9.09
CA LEU A 60 -0.11 6.98 9.13
C LEU A 60 -0.55 5.80 10.01
N ARG A 61 0.11 4.64 9.92
CA ARG A 61 -0.20 3.49 10.77
C ARG A 61 -0.03 3.82 12.27
N GLN A 62 0.99 4.61 12.62
CA GLN A 62 1.20 5.08 14.00
C GLN A 62 0.11 6.06 14.42
N GLU A 63 -0.22 7.06 13.59
CA GLU A 63 -1.29 8.03 13.87
C GLU A 63 -2.66 7.35 14.08
N LEU A 64 -3.00 6.36 13.26
CA LEU A 64 -4.26 5.60 13.38
C LEU A 64 -4.33 4.77 14.67
N ARG A 65 -3.18 4.24 15.11
CA ARG A 65 -3.06 3.51 16.39
C ARG A 65 -3.19 4.47 17.59
N GLU A 66 -2.57 5.64 17.52
CA GLU A 66 -2.69 6.69 18.54
C GLU A 66 -4.13 7.20 18.66
N ALA A 67 -4.83 7.32 17.53
CA ALA A 67 -6.25 7.65 17.49
C ALA A 67 -7.17 6.52 17.98
N GLN A 68 -6.62 5.37 18.38
CA GLN A 68 -7.35 4.18 18.85
C GLN A 68 -8.40 3.68 17.86
N THR A 69 -8.13 3.83 16.56
CA THR A 69 -8.98 3.30 15.49
C THR A 69 -8.52 1.92 15.06
N HIS A 70 -9.43 1.11 14.52
CA HIS A 70 -9.10 -0.15 13.84
C HIS A 70 -8.87 0.05 12.33
N ILE A 71 -8.76 1.33 11.90
CA ILE A 71 -8.46 1.69 10.52
C ILE A 71 -7.01 1.30 10.24
N ARG A 72 -6.79 0.64 9.11
CA ARG A 72 -5.48 0.08 8.74
C ARG A 72 -4.84 0.93 7.65
N ALA A 73 -3.51 0.98 7.65
CA ALA A 73 -2.71 1.64 6.64
C ALA A 73 -1.61 0.69 6.19
N THR A 74 -1.51 0.43 4.90
CA THR A 74 -0.53 -0.52 4.38
C THR A 74 0.03 -0.12 3.02
N CYS A 75 1.27 -0.53 2.77
CA CYS A 75 1.88 -0.45 1.43
C CYS A 75 1.79 -1.82 0.74
N LEU A 76 1.38 -1.82 -0.53
CA LEU A 76 1.60 -2.96 -1.43
C LEU A 76 2.69 -2.57 -2.44
N LYS A 77 3.59 -3.51 -2.71
CA LYS A 77 4.60 -3.35 -3.75
C LYS A 77 4.04 -3.82 -5.09
N PRO A 78 4.42 -3.18 -6.21
CA PRO A 78 4.06 -3.65 -7.55
C PRO A 78 4.49 -5.10 -7.81
N GLU A 79 5.60 -5.54 -7.20
CA GLU A 79 6.10 -6.91 -7.27
C GLU A 79 5.14 -7.90 -6.62
N ASP A 80 4.46 -7.55 -5.53
CA ASP A 80 3.46 -8.42 -4.90
C ASP A 80 2.30 -8.70 -5.85
N VAL A 81 1.92 -7.68 -6.66
CA VAL A 81 0.92 -7.81 -7.71
C VAL A 81 1.46 -8.60 -8.91
N ALA A 82 2.70 -8.33 -9.34
CA ALA A 82 3.32 -9.05 -10.44
C ALA A 82 3.52 -10.53 -10.13
N GLU A 83 3.95 -10.88 -8.92
CA GLU A 83 4.09 -12.26 -8.45
C GLU A 83 2.75 -12.99 -8.44
N ALA A 84 1.65 -12.32 -8.06
CA ALA A 84 0.33 -12.93 -8.17
C ALA A 84 -0.06 -13.22 -9.63
N VAL A 85 0.30 -12.33 -10.57
CA VAL A 85 0.08 -12.58 -12.00
C VAL A 85 0.93 -13.75 -12.49
N ILE A 86 2.21 -13.82 -12.13
CA ILE A 86 3.08 -14.96 -12.47
C ILE A 86 2.52 -16.27 -11.88
N TYR A 87 2.04 -16.24 -10.64
CA TYR A 87 1.41 -17.38 -9.99
C TYR A 87 0.21 -17.89 -10.81
N VAL A 88 -0.72 -17.01 -11.19
CA VAL A 88 -1.88 -17.37 -12.04
C VAL A 88 -1.40 -18.05 -13.33
N LEU A 89 -0.44 -17.45 -14.03
CA LEU A 89 0.05 -17.95 -15.31
C LEU A 89 0.83 -19.27 -15.18
N SER A 90 1.44 -19.53 -14.03
CA SER A 90 2.21 -20.75 -13.78
C SER A 90 1.34 -21.97 -13.41
N THR A 91 0.04 -21.77 -13.19
CA THR A 91 -0.85 -22.88 -12.85
C THR A 91 -1.01 -23.88 -14.02
N PRO A 92 -1.11 -25.19 -13.75
CA PRO A 92 -1.39 -26.20 -14.77
C PRO A 92 -2.67 -25.89 -15.55
N ALA A 93 -2.73 -26.29 -16.83
CA ALA A 93 -3.82 -25.94 -17.75
C ALA A 93 -5.24 -26.37 -17.33
N HIS A 94 -5.38 -27.25 -16.33
CA HIS A 94 -6.68 -27.67 -15.78
C HIS A 94 -7.11 -26.89 -14.53
N ILE A 95 -6.30 -25.91 -14.09
CA ILE A 95 -6.57 -25.05 -12.94
C ILE A 95 -6.94 -23.66 -13.44
N GLN A 96 -8.03 -23.10 -12.92
CA GLN A 96 -8.47 -21.74 -13.21
C GLN A 96 -8.55 -20.95 -11.90
N ILE A 97 -7.76 -19.88 -11.81
CA ILE A 97 -7.86 -18.91 -10.70
C ILE A 97 -8.86 -17.83 -11.09
N GLY A 98 -10.00 -17.78 -10.40
CA GLY A 98 -11.06 -16.79 -10.64
C GLY A 98 -10.82 -15.44 -9.96
N ASP A 99 -10.15 -15.44 -8.80
CA ASP A 99 -9.83 -14.22 -8.04
C ASP A 99 -8.59 -14.45 -7.16
N ILE A 100 -7.82 -13.39 -6.93
CA ILE A 100 -6.72 -13.35 -5.95
C ILE A 100 -6.92 -12.15 -5.05
N GLN A 101 -7.29 -12.44 -3.80
CA GLN A 101 -7.36 -11.44 -2.75
C GLN A 101 -6.07 -11.44 -1.94
N MET A 102 -5.31 -10.36 -2.07
CA MET A 102 -4.07 -10.14 -1.30
C MET A 102 -4.25 -9.00 -0.30
N ARG A 103 -3.74 -9.21 0.92
CA ARG A 103 -3.71 -8.22 1.99
C ARG A 103 -2.36 -8.29 2.71
N PRO A 104 -1.78 -7.16 3.12
CA PRO A 104 -0.56 -7.16 3.92
C PRO A 104 -0.78 -7.89 5.26
N THR A 105 0.19 -8.71 5.67
CA THR A 105 0.06 -9.61 6.84
C THR A 105 -0.09 -8.89 8.18
N GLU A 106 0.37 -7.65 8.30
CA GLU A 106 0.22 -6.81 9.50
C GLU A 106 -1.22 -6.30 9.69
N GLN A 107 -2.09 -6.54 8.72
CA GLN A 107 -3.49 -6.20 8.76
C GLN A 107 -4.25 -7.28 9.57
N VAL A 108 -4.05 -7.31 10.88
CA VAL A 108 -4.78 -8.21 11.79
C VAL A 108 -6.27 -7.84 11.75
N THR A 109 -7.12 -8.86 11.56
CA THR A 109 -8.58 -8.81 11.60
C THR A 109 -9.13 -8.46 12.97
#